data_AF-A0A916VGN5-F1
#
_entry.id   AF-A0A916VGN5-F1
#
_cell.length_a   1.000
_cell.length_b   1.000
_cell.length_c   1.000
_cell.angle_alpha   90.00
_cell.angle_beta   90.00
_cell.angle_gamma   90.00
#
_symmetry.space_group_name_H-M   'P 1'
#
loop_
_entity.id
_entity.type
_entity.pdbx_description
1 polymer ?
#
loop_
_entity_poly.entity_id
_entity_poly.type
_entity_poly.pdbx_seq_one_letter_code
_entity_poly.pdbx_strand_id
1 'polypeptide(L)'
;MRHKVWLIIAAAVLCIPVAASMAESYQSYTFDEAVEQVQKNDLSTQTRFVPKLSADVQMYQSMLPMTELEALSSMQQGYTIRNNAWNSELSAYRKVYDYLFAKQSLELTARSLAQAENELKIVETEREHGVASDLEILQAKMAVTNAKKNHESAKMGYNIAERAMQQALQLELGKDIIEIELPSFSLLEEEKYDPLSVSTYVKEKHESLSMLKFLISAYNNILQSIDDLTYPSTGAMPTDHLEQQLAAVQKQIEAIQELQKQGPLDEQTLAQLQQLQQTALQLQMQIQQIQAANAQMPRPANLSKAKSELKFYYESELHNTKIQLQQQEQALELLSYTYAEQFKSLEKQLELQEQAIEDAKELYEKNLVLLENGMIRPADLEAIRLNVIAAEHQKFQLQKDYMILRKQFELFLEGHLSGM
;
A
#
# COMPACT_ATOMS: atom_id res chain seq x y z
N MET A 1 -13.24 -57.61 32.50
CA MET A 1 -11.87 -57.03 32.50
C MET A 1 -11.64 -56.38 31.15
N ARG A 2 -11.26 -55.09 31.18
CA ARG A 2 -11.03 -54.23 30.01
C ARG A 2 -9.64 -54.51 29.43
N HIS A 3 -9.50 -54.63 28.12
CA HIS A 3 -8.31 -54.10 27.44
C HIS A 3 -8.68 -53.61 26.03
N LYS A 4 -8.40 -52.33 25.81
CA LYS A 4 -8.45 -51.61 24.54
C LYS A 4 -7.26 -52.06 23.69
N VAL A 5 -7.45 -52.27 22.39
CA VAL A 5 -6.37 -52.29 21.40
C VAL A 5 -6.74 -51.33 20.27
N TRP A 6 -5.70 -50.63 19.82
CA TRP A 6 -5.68 -49.35 19.14
C TRP A 6 -5.79 -49.47 17.60
N LEU A 7 -6.24 -48.37 17.00
CA LEU A 7 -6.21 -48.04 15.57
C LEU A 7 -4.81 -48.14 14.97
N ILE A 8 -4.70 -48.69 13.76
CA ILE A 8 -3.67 -48.29 12.77
C ILE A 8 -4.39 -48.07 11.44
N ILE A 9 -4.53 -46.80 11.06
CA ILE A 9 -4.89 -46.36 9.72
C ILE A 9 -3.60 -46.39 8.91
N ALA A 10 -3.52 -47.29 7.93
CA ALA A 10 -2.44 -47.31 6.95
C ALA A 10 -2.74 -46.24 5.88
N ALA A 11 -2.15 -45.06 6.03
CA ALA A 11 -2.04 -44.09 4.95
C ALA A 11 -0.85 -44.49 4.07
N ALA A 12 -1.14 -45.09 2.92
CA ALA A 12 -0.17 -45.38 1.88
C ALA A 12 0.27 -44.06 1.23
N VAL A 13 1.44 -43.55 1.64
CA VAL A 13 2.15 -42.50 0.92
C VAL A 13 2.80 -43.14 -0.30
N LEU A 14 2.20 -42.95 -1.47
CA LEU A 14 2.82 -43.23 -2.76
C LEU A 14 3.93 -42.19 -2.99
N CYS A 15 5.15 -42.54 -2.61
CA CYS A 15 6.35 -41.80 -3.00
C CYS A 15 6.61 -42.03 -4.50
N ILE A 16 6.30 -41.04 -5.32
CA ILE A 16 6.91 -40.90 -6.64
C ILE A 16 8.26 -40.20 -6.43
N PRO A 17 9.40 -40.79 -6.86
CA PRO A 17 10.70 -40.16 -6.71
C PRO A 17 10.88 -39.14 -7.84
N VAL A 18 10.83 -37.84 -7.52
CA VAL A 18 11.34 -36.81 -8.43
C VAL A 18 12.81 -36.61 -8.12
N ALA A 19 13.64 -36.87 -9.13
CA ALA A 19 15.08 -36.72 -9.07
C ALA A 19 15.49 -35.24 -9.00
N ALA A 20 16.42 -35.00 -8.07
CA ALA A 20 17.38 -33.91 -7.92
C ALA A 20 17.49 -32.83 -9.02
N SER A 21 17.25 -31.57 -8.62
CA SER A 21 18.25 -30.49 -8.70
C SER A 21 17.83 -29.32 -7.80
N MET A 22 18.81 -28.61 -7.22
CA MET A 22 18.73 -27.61 -6.14
C MET A 22 18.72 -28.23 -4.73
N ALA A 23 19.91 -28.28 -4.12
CA ALA A 23 20.07 -28.56 -2.70
C ALA A 23 19.62 -27.33 -1.90
N GLU A 24 18.30 -27.14 -1.76
CA GLU A 24 17.76 -26.35 -0.66
C GLU A 24 18.18 -27.03 0.64
N SER A 25 18.93 -26.32 1.49
CA SER A 25 19.29 -26.82 2.81
C SER A 25 18.00 -27.00 3.61
N TYR A 26 17.51 -28.22 3.71
CA TYR A 26 16.28 -28.53 4.45
C TYR A 26 16.54 -28.28 5.94
N GLN A 27 16.02 -27.17 6.48
CA GLN A 27 16.03 -26.91 7.92
C GLN A 27 14.75 -27.52 8.52
N SER A 28 14.90 -28.65 9.20
CA SER A 28 13.80 -29.25 9.98
C SER A 28 13.82 -28.71 11.40
N TYR A 29 12.69 -28.14 11.84
CA TYR A 29 12.47 -27.74 13.22
C TYR A 29 11.44 -28.67 13.87
N THR A 30 11.64 -28.99 15.14
CA THR A 30 10.54 -29.49 15.98
C THR A 30 9.49 -28.39 16.19
N PHE A 31 8.28 -28.73 16.61
CA PHE A 31 7.23 -27.73 16.89
C PHE A 31 7.72 -26.68 17.90
N ASP A 32 8.36 -27.12 18.99
CA ASP A 32 8.85 -26.22 20.04
C ASP A 32 10.00 -25.33 19.54
N GLU A 33 10.94 -25.88 18.76
CA GLU A 33 12.01 -25.09 18.13
C GLU A 33 11.44 -24.08 17.12
N ALA A 34 10.41 -24.44 16.35
CA ALA A 34 9.76 -23.53 15.42
C ALA A 34 9.06 -22.39 16.18
N VAL A 35 8.35 -22.69 17.28
CA VAL A 35 7.73 -21.68 18.14
C VAL A 35 8.79 -20.75 18.74
N GLU A 36 9.90 -21.29 19.23
CA GLU A 36 10.99 -20.49 19.79
C GLU A 36 11.62 -19.58 18.72
N GLN A 37 11.85 -20.09 17.50
CA GLN A 37 12.36 -19.29 16.39
C GLN A 37 11.39 -18.19 15.97
N VAL A 38 10.09 -18.49 15.91
CA VAL A 38 9.06 -17.48 15.62
C VAL A 38 9.06 -16.40 16.70
N GLN A 39 9.06 -16.76 17.98
CA GLN A 39 9.11 -15.80 19.09
C GLN A 39 10.37 -14.94 19.06
N LYS A 40 11.53 -15.55 18.80
CA LYS A 40 12.82 -14.86 18.73
C LYS A 40 12.88 -13.86 17.56
N ASN A 41 12.26 -14.20 16.44
CA ASN A 41 12.25 -13.40 15.22
C ASN A 41 11.01 -12.49 15.12
N ASP A 42 10.11 -12.51 16.11
CA ASP A 42 8.91 -11.69 16.12
C ASP A 42 9.26 -10.22 16.38
N LEU A 43 9.40 -9.47 15.30
CA LEU A 43 9.66 -8.03 15.31
C LEU A 43 8.56 -7.22 15.99
N SER A 44 7.34 -7.76 16.14
CA SER A 44 6.24 -7.08 16.84
C SER A 44 6.43 -7.06 18.36
N THR A 45 7.18 -8.02 18.90
CA THR A 45 7.50 -8.11 20.33
C THR A 45 8.73 -7.30 20.74
N GLN A 46 9.50 -6.80 19.77
CA GLN A 46 10.59 -5.87 20.05
C GLN A 46 10.00 -4.55 20.56
N THR A 47 10.13 -4.30 21.87
CA THR A 47 9.54 -3.17 22.55
C THR A 47 9.98 -1.85 21.89
N ARG A 48 9.03 -1.10 21.33
CA ARG A 48 9.24 0.27 20.86
C ARG A 48 9.41 1.20 22.07
N PHE A 49 10.60 1.21 22.64
CA PHE A 49 10.94 2.13 23.70
C PHE A 49 11.56 3.38 23.08
N VAL A 50 10.92 4.53 23.28
CA VAL A 50 11.49 5.82 22.97
C VAL A 50 11.60 6.58 24.31
N PRO A 51 12.80 6.88 24.79
CA PRO A 51 12.97 7.61 26.04
C PRO A 51 12.38 9.02 25.93
N LYS A 52 11.80 9.54 27.01
CA LYS A 52 11.38 10.94 27.04
C LYS A 52 12.61 11.82 27.25
N LEU A 53 12.81 12.81 26.39
CA LEU A 53 13.83 13.84 26.56
C LEU A 53 13.47 14.74 27.75
N SER A 54 14.45 15.09 28.59
CA SER A 54 14.23 16.08 29.65
C SER A 54 14.07 17.49 29.07
N ALA A 55 13.42 18.39 29.84
CA ALA A 55 13.17 19.76 29.39
C ALA A 55 14.45 20.52 29.02
N ASP A 56 15.54 20.25 29.74
CA ASP A 56 16.86 20.87 29.53
C ASP A 56 17.52 20.47 28.20
N VAL A 57 17.03 19.42 27.55
CA VAL A 57 17.59 18.83 26.32
C VAL A 57 16.95 19.40 25.05
N GLN A 58 15.73 19.94 25.16
CA GLN A 58 14.99 20.51 24.01
C GLN A 58 15.77 21.64 23.33
N MET A 59 16.51 22.44 24.10
CA MET A 59 17.34 23.52 23.57
C MET A 59 18.53 23.02 22.75
N TYR A 60 19.07 21.84 23.07
CA TYR A 60 20.14 21.22 22.28
C TYR A 60 19.59 20.48 21.06
N GLN A 61 18.35 19.97 21.16
CA GLN A 61 17.66 19.34 20.03
C GLN A 61 17.44 20.32 18.87
N SER A 62 17.15 21.59 19.15
CA SER A 62 16.98 22.61 18.10
C SER A 62 18.28 23.01 17.41
N MET A 63 19.45 22.61 17.94
CA MET A 63 20.76 22.85 17.32
C MET A 63 21.17 21.74 16.34
N LEU A 64 20.43 20.64 16.31
CA LEU A 64 20.67 19.52 15.39
C LEU A 64 20.16 19.86 13.98
N PRO A 65 20.74 19.25 12.94
CA PRO A 65 20.22 19.39 11.58
C PRO A 65 18.83 18.73 11.48
N MET A 66 17.78 19.53 11.63
CA MET A 66 16.39 19.09 11.52
C MET A 66 15.85 19.18 10.08
N THR A 67 16.63 19.74 9.16
CA THR A 67 16.28 19.92 7.74
C THR A 67 15.89 18.61 7.08
N GLU A 68 16.57 17.51 7.42
CA GLU A 68 16.25 16.19 6.91
C GLU A 68 14.90 15.71 7.45
N LEU A 69 14.58 15.95 8.72
CA LEU A 69 13.27 15.59 9.29
C LEU A 69 12.14 16.44 8.72
N GLU A 70 12.40 17.71 8.37
CA GLU A 70 11.43 18.57 7.69
C GLU A 70 11.08 18.06 6.28
N ALA A 71 12.06 17.46 5.58
CA ALA A 71 11.84 16.88 4.25
C ALA A 71 10.88 15.67 4.25
N LEU A 72 10.63 15.05 5.41
CA LEU A 72 9.73 13.90 5.55
C LEU A 72 8.30 14.23 5.11
N SER A 73 7.81 15.43 5.44
CA SER A 73 6.46 15.84 5.06
C SER A 73 6.32 15.90 3.54
N SER A 74 7.32 16.45 2.85
CA SER A 74 7.36 16.50 1.39
C SER A 74 7.49 15.11 0.76
N MET A 75 8.30 14.21 1.35
CA MET A 75 8.42 12.83 0.88
C MET A 75 7.10 12.06 1.04
N GLN A 76 6.45 12.18 2.20
CA GLN A 76 5.16 11.55 2.47
C GLN A 76 4.08 12.06 1.51
N GLN A 77 4.05 13.37 1.26
CA GLN A 77 3.13 13.97 0.30
C GLN A 77 3.43 13.46 -1.12
N GLY A 78 4.70 13.41 -1.52
CA GLY A 78 5.13 12.89 -2.82
C GLY A 78 4.72 11.43 -3.05
N TYR A 79 4.94 10.57 -2.05
CA TYR A 79 4.49 9.18 -2.09
C TYR A 79 2.96 9.09 -2.17
N THR A 80 2.23 9.89 -1.39
CA THR A 80 0.75 9.92 -1.43
C THR A 80 0.23 10.29 -2.82
N ILE A 81 0.83 11.29 -3.47
CA ILE A 81 0.48 11.70 -4.83
C ILE A 81 0.74 10.55 -5.82
N ARG A 82 1.91 9.90 -5.75
CA ARG A 82 2.24 8.73 -6.58
C ARG A 82 1.27 7.58 -6.35
N ASN A 83 0.97 7.25 -5.11
CA ASN A 83 0.02 6.19 -4.75
C ASN A 83 -1.38 6.46 -5.29
N ASN A 84 -1.84 7.71 -5.24
CA ASN A 84 -3.11 8.11 -5.84
C ASN A 84 -3.08 7.99 -7.37
N ALA A 85 -1.96 8.33 -8.02
CA ALA A 85 -1.77 8.16 -9.45
C ALA A 85 -1.84 6.68 -9.84
N TRP A 86 -1.13 5.79 -9.14
CA TRP A 86 -1.19 4.33 -9.36
C TRP A 86 -2.60 3.76 -9.15
N ASN A 87 -3.32 4.20 -8.12
CA ASN A 87 -4.72 3.80 -7.90
C ASN A 87 -5.63 4.25 -9.04
N SER A 88 -5.44 5.49 -9.51
CA SER A 88 -6.17 6.03 -10.65
C SER A 88 -5.87 5.25 -11.93
N GLU A 89 -4.61 4.92 -12.17
CA GLU A 89 -4.17 4.14 -13.32
C GLU A 89 -4.77 2.74 -13.30
N LEU A 90 -4.64 2.00 -12.19
CA LEU A 90 -5.26 0.67 -12.06
C LEU A 90 -6.78 0.72 -12.25
N SER A 91 -7.45 1.76 -11.73
CA SER A 91 -8.88 1.97 -11.93
C SER A 91 -9.22 2.17 -13.41
N ALA A 92 -8.41 2.92 -14.16
CA ALA A 92 -8.58 3.12 -15.60
C ALA A 92 -8.44 1.79 -16.36
N TYR A 93 -7.41 0.99 -16.06
CA TYR A 93 -7.24 -0.34 -16.66
C TYR A 93 -8.44 -1.26 -16.39
N ARG A 94 -8.94 -1.29 -15.15
CA ARG A 94 -10.13 -2.09 -14.79
C ARG A 94 -11.35 -1.69 -15.62
N LYS A 95 -11.61 -0.39 -15.78
CA LYS A 95 -12.72 0.11 -16.59
C LYS A 95 -12.61 -0.30 -18.05
N VAL A 96 -11.41 -0.20 -18.63
CA VAL A 96 -11.15 -0.64 -20.01
C VAL A 96 -11.42 -2.14 -20.15
N TYR A 97 -10.91 -2.98 -19.25
CA TYR A 97 -11.16 -4.42 -19.30
C TYR A 97 -12.63 -4.78 -19.03
N ASP A 98 -13.33 -4.06 -18.16
CA ASP A 98 -14.77 -4.25 -17.94
C ASP A 98 -15.56 -4.00 -19.23
N TYR A 99 -15.21 -2.96 -19.98
CA TYR A 99 -15.81 -2.66 -21.29
C TYR A 99 -15.51 -3.73 -22.33
N LEU A 100 -14.23 -4.14 -22.46
CA LEU A 100 -13.83 -5.18 -23.40
C LEU A 100 -14.51 -6.51 -23.11
N PHE A 101 -14.63 -6.88 -21.83
CA PHE A 101 -15.34 -8.06 -21.39
C PHE A 101 -16.84 -8.01 -21.74
N ALA A 102 -17.49 -6.87 -21.51
CA ALA A 102 -18.90 -6.69 -21.88
C ALA A 102 -19.12 -6.81 -23.40
N LYS A 103 -18.19 -6.28 -24.21
CA LYS A 103 -18.19 -6.41 -25.67
C LYS A 103 -18.08 -7.88 -26.10
N GLN A 104 -17.11 -8.62 -25.54
CA GLN A 104 -16.95 -10.05 -25.82
C GLN A 104 -18.17 -10.87 -25.40
N SER A 105 -18.79 -10.55 -24.25
CA SER A 105 -20.02 -11.21 -23.79
C SER A 105 -21.20 -10.97 -24.75
N LEU A 106 -21.30 -9.75 -25.31
CA LEU A 106 -22.28 -9.45 -26.35
C LEU A 106 -22.06 -10.27 -27.63
N GLU A 107 -20.82 -10.35 -28.12
CA GLU A 107 -20.45 -11.15 -29.29
C GLU A 107 -20.72 -12.65 -29.06
N LEU A 108 -20.37 -13.15 -27.88
CA LEU A 108 -20.57 -14.54 -27.48
C LEU A 108 -22.06 -14.92 -27.46
N THR A 109 -22.90 -14.08 -26.84
CA THR A 109 -24.35 -14.30 -26.79
C THR A 109 -25.01 -14.14 -28.15
N ALA A 110 -24.48 -13.30 -29.03
CA ALA A 110 -24.94 -13.21 -30.43
C ALA A 110 -24.68 -14.52 -31.20
N ARG A 111 -23.48 -15.11 -31.06
CA ARG A 111 -23.17 -16.43 -31.64
C ARG A 111 -24.08 -17.53 -31.07
N SER A 112 -24.31 -17.50 -29.77
CA SER A 112 -25.21 -18.43 -29.07
C SER A 112 -26.65 -18.37 -29.60
N LEU A 113 -27.16 -17.16 -29.89
CA LEU A 113 -28.47 -16.95 -30.51
C LEU A 113 -28.51 -17.49 -31.93
N ALA A 114 -27.51 -17.16 -32.76
CA ALA A 114 -27.44 -17.66 -34.13
C ALA A 114 -27.39 -19.20 -34.21
N GLN A 115 -26.67 -19.85 -33.29
CA GLN A 115 -26.64 -21.30 -33.15
C GLN A 115 -28.02 -21.87 -32.78
N ALA A 116 -28.70 -21.29 -31.78
CA ALA A 116 -30.04 -21.73 -31.40
C ALA A 116 -31.07 -21.58 -32.53
N GLU A 117 -30.96 -20.51 -33.33
CA GLU A 117 -31.82 -20.29 -34.51
C GLU A 117 -31.56 -21.33 -35.60
N ASN A 118 -30.29 -21.70 -35.81
CA ASN A 118 -29.94 -22.78 -36.74
C ASN A 118 -30.45 -24.14 -36.26
N GLU A 119 -30.30 -24.45 -34.97
CA GLU A 119 -30.84 -25.66 -34.33
C GLU A 119 -32.36 -25.75 -34.52
N LEU A 120 -33.11 -24.66 -34.30
CA LEU A 120 -34.55 -24.61 -34.56
C LEU A 120 -34.90 -24.93 -36.02
N LYS A 121 -34.13 -24.39 -36.97
CA LYS A 121 -34.36 -24.63 -38.40
C LYS A 121 -34.16 -26.10 -38.78
N ILE A 122 -33.16 -26.77 -38.19
CA ILE A 122 -32.94 -28.20 -38.37
C ILE A 122 -34.17 -28.98 -37.89
N VAL A 123 -34.63 -28.72 -36.66
CA VAL A 123 -35.79 -29.42 -36.06
C VAL A 123 -37.09 -29.14 -36.81
N GLU A 124 -37.29 -27.92 -37.32
CA GLU A 124 -38.42 -27.58 -38.19
C GLU A 124 -38.39 -28.41 -39.48
N THR A 125 -37.23 -28.56 -40.10
CA THR A 125 -37.03 -29.39 -41.30
C THR A 125 -37.27 -30.87 -41.01
N GLU A 126 -36.82 -31.38 -39.86
CA GLU A 126 -37.08 -32.76 -39.45
C GLU A 126 -38.56 -33.04 -39.20
N ARG A 127 -39.29 -32.08 -38.64
CA ARG A 127 -40.75 -32.21 -38.45
C ARG A 127 -41.48 -32.25 -39.79
N GLU A 128 -41.08 -31.45 -40.77
CA GLU A 128 -41.67 -31.48 -42.11
C GLU A 128 -41.51 -32.85 -42.78
N HIS A 129 -40.42 -33.57 -42.48
CA HIS A 129 -40.19 -34.94 -42.92
C HIS A 129 -40.80 -36.01 -41.99
N GLY A 130 -41.50 -35.61 -40.93
CA GLY A 130 -42.15 -36.51 -39.98
C GLY A 130 -41.19 -37.22 -39.01
N VAL A 131 -39.95 -36.73 -38.87
CA VAL A 131 -38.92 -37.29 -37.98
C VAL A 131 -39.02 -36.67 -36.58
N ALA A 132 -39.16 -35.34 -36.49
CA ALA A 132 -39.25 -34.62 -35.21
C ALA A 132 -40.71 -34.38 -34.78
N SER A 133 -40.91 -34.32 -33.47
CA SER A 133 -42.19 -34.09 -32.80
C SER A 133 -42.50 -32.61 -32.56
N ASP A 134 -43.77 -32.31 -32.32
CA ASP A 134 -44.23 -30.97 -31.91
C ASP A 134 -43.57 -30.47 -30.61
N LEU A 135 -43.26 -31.39 -29.71
CA LEU A 135 -42.59 -31.09 -28.45
C LEU A 135 -41.14 -30.64 -28.68
N GLU A 136 -40.43 -31.27 -29.61
CA GLU A 136 -39.04 -30.91 -29.96
C GLU A 136 -38.97 -29.53 -30.61
N ILE A 137 -39.94 -29.17 -31.47
CA ILE A 137 -40.07 -27.79 -31.97
C ILE A 137 -40.29 -26.81 -30.82
N LEU A 138 -41.19 -27.14 -29.88
CA LEU A 138 -41.46 -26.26 -28.76
C LEU A 138 -40.20 -26.03 -27.92
N GLN A 139 -39.42 -27.08 -27.68
CA GLN A 139 -38.14 -27.01 -26.98
C GLN A 139 -37.13 -26.13 -27.72
N ALA A 140 -36.95 -26.33 -29.03
CA ALA A 140 -36.04 -25.50 -29.82
C ALA A 140 -36.47 -24.02 -29.85
N LYS A 141 -37.78 -23.73 -29.91
CA LYS A 141 -38.31 -22.36 -29.81
C LYS A 141 -38.06 -21.74 -28.43
N MET A 142 -38.15 -22.53 -27.36
CA MET A 142 -37.78 -22.09 -26.02
C MET A 142 -36.27 -21.78 -25.94
N ALA A 143 -35.42 -22.60 -26.54
CA ALA A 143 -33.97 -22.38 -26.61
C ALA A 143 -33.62 -21.04 -27.30
N VAL A 144 -34.24 -20.77 -28.46
CA VAL A 144 -34.10 -19.48 -29.16
C VAL A 144 -34.57 -18.31 -28.29
N THR A 145 -35.72 -18.48 -27.62
CA THR A 145 -36.28 -17.44 -26.74
C THR A 145 -35.33 -17.13 -25.57
N ASN A 146 -34.74 -18.16 -24.97
CA ASN A 146 -33.75 -18.02 -23.90
C ASN A 146 -32.46 -17.37 -24.40
N ALA A 147 -31.93 -17.81 -25.54
CA ALA A 147 -30.74 -17.22 -26.15
C ALA A 147 -30.95 -15.74 -26.48
N LYS A 148 -32.13 -15.38 -27.02
CA LYS A 148 -32.51 -13.99 -27.29
C LYS A 148 -32.56 -13.14 -26.03
N LYS A 149 -33.16 -13.67 -24.94
CA LYS A 149 -33.17 -12.99 -23.63
C LYS A 149 -31.75 -12.74 -23.11
N ASN A 150 -30.87 -13.75 -23.21
CA ASN A 150 -29.47 -13.62 -22.81
C ASN A 150 -28.72 -12.58 -23.65
N HIS A 151 -28.93 -12.57 -24.97
CA HIS A 151 -28.35 -11.57 -25.86
C HIS A 151 -28.81 -10.14 -25.55
N GLU A 152 -30.11 -9.91 -25.34
CA GLU A 152 -30.62 -8.59 -24.95
C GLU A 152 -30.07 -8.13 -23.59
N SER A 153 -29.85 -9.08 -22.67
CA SER A 153 -29.25 -8.79 -21.36
C SER A 153 -27.77 -8.40 -21.50
N ALA A 154 -27.01 -9.13 -22.32
CA ALA A 154 -25.62 -8.80 -22.63
C ALA A 154 -25.51 -7.45 -23.37
N LYS A 155 -26.44 -7.16 -24.28
CA LYS A 155 -26.53 -5.86 -24.98
C LYS A 155 -26.79 -4.71 -24.02
N MET A 156 -27.68 -4.89 -23.06
CA MET A 156 -27.88 -3.90 -21.99
C MET A 156 -26.60 -3.71 -21.16
N GLY A 157 -25.92 -4.81 -20.78
CA GLY A 157 -24.64 -4.77 -20.06
C GLY A 157 -23.55 -4.02 -20.84
N TYR A 158 -23.40 -4.30 -22.13
CA TYR A 158 -22.49 -3.58 -23.03
C TYR A 158 -22.81 -2.08 -23.08
N ASN A 159 -24.08 -1.70 -23.27
CA ASN A 159 -24.47 -0.30 -23.31
C ASN A 159 -24.17 0.44 -21.99
N ILE A 160 -24.29 -0.23 -20.85
CA ILE A 160 -23.91 0.34 -19.54
C ILE A 160 -22.39 0.54 -19.47
N ALA A 161 -21.62 -0.47 -19.85
CA ALA A 161 -20.15 -0.40 -19.85
C ALA A 161 -19.62 0.65 -20.83
N GLU A 162 -20.23 0.77 -22.00
CA GLU A 162 -19.90 1.80 -23.01
C GLU A 162 -20.15 3.21 -22.46
N ARG A 163 -21.30 3.45 -21.80
CA ARG A 163 -21.58 4.75 -21.16
C ARG A 163 -20.62 5.05 -20.01
N ALA A 164 -20.28 4.05 -19.21
CA ALA A 164 -19.30 4.20 -18.14
C ALA A 164 -17.91 4.58 -18.71
N MET A 165 -17.54 4.02 -19.87
CA MET A 165 -16.33 4.38 -20.60
C MET A 165 -16.40 5.77 -21.21
N GLN A 166 -17.51 6.14 -21.85
CA GLN A 166 -17.72 7.51 -22.36
C GLN A 166 -17.57 8.53 -21.23
N GLN A 167 -18.17 8.27 -20.07
CA GLN A 167 -18.01 9.12 -18.89
C GLN A 167 -16.56 9.19 -18.41
N ALA A 168 -15.84 8.05 -18.36
CA ALA A 168 -14.44 8.01 -17.96
C ALA A 168 -13.52 8.78 -18.93
N LEU A 169 -13.85 8.76 -20.23
CA LEU A 169 -13.16 9.48 -21.30
C LEU A 169 -13.66 10.92 -21.50
N GLN A 170 -14.66 11.36 -20.73
CA GLN A 170 -15.31 12.68 -20.84
C GLN A 170 -15.92 12.95 -22.23
N LEU A 171 -16.43 11.90 -22.87
CA LEU A 171 -17.12 11.93 -24.16
C LEU A 171 -18.63 12.17 -24.00
N GLU A 172 -19.30 12.59 -25.07
CA GLU A 172 -20.76 12.80 -25.03
C GLU A 172 -21.49 11.45 -25.00
N LEU A 173 -22.31 11.25 -23.96
CA LEU A 173 -23.01 10.00 -23.73
C LEU A 173 -23.96 9.65 -24.89
N GLY A 174 -23.78 8.46 -25.46
CA GLY A 174 -24.66 7.90 -26.50
C GLY A 174 -24.52 8.53 -27.89
N LYS A 175 -23.55 9.42 -28.11
CA LYS A 175 -23.23 9.97 -29.44
C LYS A 175 -21.92 9.44 -29.99
N ASP A 176 -20.90 9.37 -29.13
CA ASP A 176 -19.56 8.93 -29.53
C ASP A 176 -19.47 7.41 -29.50
N ILE A 177 -19.14 6.78 -30.61
CA ILE A 177 -18.87 5.33 -30.66
C ILE A 177 -17.45 5.11 -30.16
N ILE A 178 -17.30 4.26 -29.14
CA ILE A 178 -15.99 3.88 -28.63
C ILE A 178 -15.56 2.60 -29.34
N GLU A 179 -14.42 2.65 -30.03
CA GLU A 179 -13.75 1.48 -30.56
C GLU A 179 -12.37 1.38 -29.92
N ILE A 180 -12.22 0.38 -29.05
CA ILE A 180 -10.95 0.05 -28.41
C ILE A 180 -10.50 -1.29 -28.98
N GLU A 181 -9.29 -1.33 -29.53
CA GLU A 181 -8.68 -2.57 -29.98
C GLU A 181 -8.47 -3.51 -28.79
N LEU A 182 -8.80 -4.79 -28.99
CA LEU A 182 -8.55 -5.82 -27.99
C LEU A 182 -7.03 -6.01 -27.87
N PRO A 183 -6.44 -5.81 -26.68
CA PRO A 183 -5.03 -6.07 -26.49
C PRO A 183 -4.76 -7.56 -26.74
N SER A 184 -3.64 -7.87 -27.39
CA SER A 184 -3.22 -9.27 -27.54
C SER A 184 -2.99 -9.88 -26.16
N PHE A 185 -3.71 -10.95 -25.83
CA PHE A 185 -3.48 -11.70 -24.61
C PHE A 185 -2.17 -12.47 -24.73
N SER A 186 -1.27 -12.28 -23.77
CA SER A 186 0.00 -13.00 -23.68
C SER A 186 0.34 -13.27 -22.22
N LEU A 187 0.76 -14.49 -21.93
CA LEU A 187 1.32 -14.84 -20.62
C LEU A 187 2.65 -14.11 -20.41
N LEU A 188 2.89 -13.73 -19.17
CA LEU A 188 4.16 -13.20 -18.71
C LEU A 188 5.17 -14.36 -18.62
N GLU A 189 6.41 -14.12 -18.98
CA GLU A 189 7.50 -15.08 -18.81
C GLU A 189 7.70 -15.36 -17.31
N GLU A 190 7.85 -16.63 -16.91
CA GLU A 190 7.94 -17.05 -15.50
C GLU A 190 9.11 -16.35 -14.78
N GLU A 191 10.19 -16.08 -15.50
CA GLU A 191 11.35 -15.36 -14.98
C GLU A 191 11.03 -13.93 -14.52
N LYS A 192 10.00 -13.29 -15.09
CA LYS A 192 9.62 -11.90 -14.73
C LYS A 192 8.88 -11.80 -13.42
N TYR A 193 8.27 -12.90 -12.97
CA TYR A 193 7.56 -12.96 -11.70
C TYR A 193 8.17 -13.97 -10.72
N ASP A 194 9.42 -14.37 -10.97
CA ASP A 194 10.19 -15.21 -10.03
C ASP A 194 10.28 -14.52 -8.65
N PRO A 195 9.77 -15.16 -7.58
CA PRO A 195 9.61 -14.49 -6.29
C PRO A 195 10.95 -14.09 -5.65
N LEU A 196 12.03 -14.83 -5.91
CA LEU A 196 13.37 -14.53 -5.40
C LEU A 196 13.95 -13.28 -6.07
N SER A 197 13.86 -13.21 -7.40
CA SER A 197 14.32 -12.08 -8.19
C SER A 197 13.50 -10.81 -7.88
N VAL A 198 12.18 -10.96 -7.81
CA VAL A 198 11.26 -9.86 -7.48
C VAL A 198 11.48 -9.37 -6.06
N SER A 199 11.56 -10.26 -5.06
CA SER A 199 11.77 -9.88 -3.66
C SER A 199 13.08 -9.13 -3.47
N THR A 200 14.14 -9.55 -4.16
CA THR A 200 15.44 -8.85 -4.17
C THR A 200 15.30 -7.44 -4.77
N TYR A 201 14.63 -7.32 -5.92
CA TYR A 201 14.39 -6.06 -6.60
C TYR A 201 13.60 -5.08 -5.72
N VAL A 202 12.50 -5.52 -5.09
CA VAL A 202 11.65 -4.63 -4.29
C VAL A 202 12.32 -4.21 -2.99
N LYS A 203 13.11 -5.08 -2.34
CA LYS A 203 13.91 -4.69 -1.16
C LYS A 203 14.92 -3.59 -1.49
N GLU A 204 15.46 -3.59 -2.71
CA GLU A 204 16.40 -2.57 -3.16
C GLU A 204 15.69 -1.26 -3.54
N LYS A 205 14.68 -1.33 -4.42
CA LYS A 205 14.19 -0.17 -5.18
C LYS A 205 12.76 0.26 -4.88
N HIS A 206 11.98 -0.51 -4.13
CA HIS A 206 10.56 -0.22 -3.95
C HIS A 206 10.34 1.11 -3.23
N GLU A 207 9.54 1.98 -3.84
CA GLU A 207 9.36 3.37 -3.42
C GLU A 207 8.80 3.49 -1.99
N SER A 208 8.00 2.52 -1.54
CA SER A 208 7.44 2.51 -0.18
C SER A 208 8.50 2.40 0.93
N LEU A 209 9.72 1.94 0.60
CA LEU A 209 10.85 1.86 1.53
C LEU A 209 11.66 3.16 1.60
N SER A 210 11.48 4.07 0.64
CA SER A 210 12.30 5.29 0.49
C SER A 210 12.28 6.15 1.75
N MET A 211 11.11 6.35 2.36
CA MET A 211 10.94 7.14 3.58
C MET A 211 11.70 6.55 4.76
N LEU A 212 11.62 5.23 4.97
CA LEU A 212 12.31 4.55 6.07
C LEU A 212 13.83 4.56 5.89
N LYS A 213 14.32 4.33 4.67
CA LYS A 213 15.74 4.43 4.32
C LYS A 213 16.27 5.85 4.53
N PHE A 214 15.47 6.85 4.17
CA PHE A 214 15.79 8.26 4.39
C PHE A 214 15.82 8.61 5.89
N LEU A 215 14.83 8.16 6.68
CA LEU A 215 14.81 8.32 8.14
C LEU A 215 16.04 7.73 8.82
N ILE A 216 16.44 6.52 8.42
CA ILE A 216 17.68 5.88 8.92
C ILE A 216 18.89 6.76 8.65
N SER A 217 18.98 7.34 7.45
CA SER A 217 20.07 8.24 7.07
C SER A 217 20.04 9.53 7.88
N ALA A 218 18.86 10.14 8.04
CA ALA A 218 18.66 11.33 8.85
C ALA A 218 19.06 11.11 10.32
N TYR A 219 18.63 10.01 10.93
CA TYR A 219 19.00 9.68 12.31
C TYR A 219 20.51 9.41 12.47
N ASN A 220 21.15 8.76 11.48
CA ASN A 220 22.61 8.61 11.50
C ASN A 220 23.33 9.97 11.44
N ASN A 221 22.88 10.89 10.59
CA ASN A 221 23.45 12.25 10.50
C ASN A 221 23.27 13.02 11.82
N ILE A 222 22.08 12.93 12.43
CA ILE A 222 21.80 13.52 13.73
C ILE A 222 22.73 12.94 14.80
N LEU A 223 22.88 11.61 14.85
CA LEU A 223 23.77 10.94 15.81
C LEU A 223 25.23 11.40 15.68
N GLN A 224 25.72 11.61 14.45
CA GLN A 224 27.05 12.17 14.22
C GLN A 224 27.15 13.63 14.72
N SER A 225 26.10 14.43 14.50
CA SER A 225 26.06 15.84 14.88
C SER A 225 25.98 16.06 16.40
N ILE A 226 25.47 15.08 17.16
CA ILE A 226 25.39 15.16 18.63
C ILE A 226 26.79 15.29 19.25
N ASP A 227 27.79 14.61 18.68
CA ASP A 227 29.16 14.67 19.19
C ASP A 227 29.76 16.08 18.99
N ASP A 228 29.34 16.78 17.94
CA ASP A 228 29.75 18.16 17.61
C ASP A 228 28.98 19.24 18.36
N LEU A 229 27.93 18.88 19.14
CA LEU A 229 27.18 19.88 19.91
C LEU A 229 28.11 20.64 20.86
N THR A 230 28.17 21.95 20.65
CA THR A 230 28.91 22.88 21.50
C THR A 230 27.97 23.63 22.43
N TYR A 231 28.53 24.10 23.54
CA TYR A 231 27.84 25.05 24.39
C TYR A 231 27.56 26.34 23.61
N PRO A 232 26.34 26.90 23.64
CA PRO A 232 26.07 28.22 23.06
C PRO A 232 26.81 29.28 23.88
N SER A 233 28.06 29.59 23.51
CA SER A 233 28.94 30.51 24.22
C SER A 233 28.52 31.99 24.08
N THR A 234 27.59 32.29 23.18
CA THR A 234 27.20 33.66 22.82
C THR A 234 26.06 34.25 23.67
N GLY A 235 25.53 33.52 24.65
CA GLY A 235 24.33 33.93 25.37
C GLY A 235 24.52 34.80 26.61
N ALA A 236 25.60 34.63 27.38
CA ALA A 236 25.76 35.30 28.66
C ALA A 236 25.99 36.80 28.45
N MET A 237 24.94 37.61 28.58
CA MET A 237 25.08 39.06 28.56
C MET A 237 25.73 39.49 29.89
N PRO A 238 26.93 40.11 29.86
CA PRO A 238 27.60 40.54 31.08
C PRO A 238 26.78 41.63 31.76
N THR A 239 26.50 41.47 33.05
CA THR A 239 25.80 42.47 33.87
C THR A 239 26.74 43.52 34.46
N ASP A 240 28.05 43.29 34.40
CA ASP A 240 29.10 44.13 35.03
C ASP A 240 28.91 45.63 34.77
N HIS A 241 28.60 46.01 33.52
CA HIS A 241 28.41 47.41 33.16
C HIS A 241 27.12 48.01 33.77
N LEU A 242 26.03 47.25 33.79
CA LEU A 242 24.76 47.66 34.39
C LEU A 242 24.84 47.72 35.92
N GLU A 243 25.57 46.78 36.53
CA GLU A 243 25.82 46.75 37.97
C GLU A 243 26.67 47.94 38.41
N GLN A 244 27.69 48.32 37.62
CA GLN A 244 28.46 49.55 37.85
C GLN A 244 27.61 50.82 37.74
N GLN A 245 26.72 50.88 36.74
CA GLN A 245 25.78 52.00 36.59
C GLN A 245 24.80 52.08 37.76
N LEU A 246 24.24 50.94 38.20
CA LEU A 246 23.34 50.89 39.35
C LEU A 246 24.03 51.36 40.63
N ALA A 247 25.26 50.91 40.89
CA ALA A 247 26.05 51.33 42.06
C ALA A 247 26.34 52.84 42.04
N ALA A 248 26.64 53.42 40.86
CA ALA A 248 26.85 54.86 40.71
C ALA A 248 25.56 55.66 41.00
N VAL A 249 24.41 55.21 40.51
CA VAL A 249 23.10 55.83 40.76
C VAL A 249 22.72 55.72 42.25
N GLN A 250 22.93 54.56 42.87
CA GLN A 250 22.66 54.35 44.30
C GLN A 250 23.49 55.28 45.19
N LYS A 251 24.78 55.47 44.86
CA LYS A 251 25.64 56.42 45.58
C LYS A 251 25.15 57.87 45.49
N GLN A 252 24.59 58.27 44.34
CA GLN A 252 23.97 59.59 44.19
C GLN A 252 22.68 59.73 45.00
N ILE A 253 21.85 58.69 45.05
CA ILE A 253 20.65 58.63 45.89
C ILE A 253 21.03 58.77 47.38
N GLU A 254 22.03 58.01 47.85
CA GLU A 254 22.50 58.06 49.24
C GLU A 254 23.00 59.46 49.63
N ALA A 255 23.79 60.10 48.76
CA ALA A 255 24.27 61.46 49.00
C ALA A 255 23.12 62.48 49.14
N ILE A 256 22.08 62.36 48.31
CA ILE A 256 20.90 63.24 48.39
C ILE A 256 20.06 62.92 49.65
N GLN A 257 19.95 61.66 50.04
CA GLN A 257 19.25 61.25 51.26
C GLN A 257 19.96 61.71 52.53
N GLU A 258 21.29 61.79 52.53
CA GLU A 258 22.04 62.38 53.65
C GLU A 258 21.79 63.88 53.78
N LEU A 259 21.69 64.61 52.66
CA LEU A 259 21.29 66.02 52.65
C LEU A 259 19.86 66.21 53.18
N GLN A 260 18.94 65.29 52.88
CA GLN A 260 17.58 65.29 53.41
C GLN A 260 17.53 65.16 54.95
N LYS A 261 18.50 64.48 55.56
CA LYS A 261 18.59 64.38 57.03
C LYS A 261 19.00 65.71 57.69
N GLN A 262 19.57 66.64 56.92
CA GLN A 262 20.06 67.94 57.41
C GLN A 262 19.03 69.08 57.23
N GLY A 263 17.92 68.84 56.53
CA GLY A 263 16.83 69.81 56.33
C GLY A 263 15.89 69.42 55.17
N PRO A 264 14.75 70.10 55.01
CA PRO A 264 13.84 69.84 53.89
C PRO A 264 14.55 70.13 52.55
N LEU A 265 14.47 69.16 51.63
CA LEU A 265 15.01 69.30 50.28
C LEU A 265 14.20 70.33 49.48
N ASP A 266 14.86 71.06 48.58
CA ASP A 266 14.18 71.90 47.61
C ASP A 266 13.49 71.05 46.53
N GLU A 267 12.57 71.67 45.80
CA GLU A 267 11.71 71.00 44.83
C GLU A 267 12.52 70.36 43.68
N GLN A 268 13.65 70.98 43.30
CA GLN A 268 14.56 70.47 42.27
C GLN A 268 15.31 69.22 42.74
N THR A 269 15.83 69.20 43.97
CA THR A 269 16.55 68.05 44.53
C THR A 269 15.59 66.88 44.79
N LEU A 270 14.33 67.17 45.14
CA LEU A 270 13.28 66.15 45.27
C LEU A 270 12.94 65.50 43.93
N ALA A 271 12.79 66.30 42.87
CA ALA A 271 12.56 65.78 41.52
C ALA A 271 13.75 64.95 41.00
N GLN A 272 14.98 65.39 41.29
CA GLN A 272 16.20 64.66 40.95
C GLN A 272 16.28 63.32 41.69
N LEU A 273 15.94 63.28 42.98
CA LEU A 273 15.87 62.04 43.77
C LEU A 273 14.86 61.05 43.17
N GLN A 274 13.67 61.54 42.79
CA GLN A 274 12.65 60.70 42.15
C GLN A 274 13.13 60.12 40.80
N GLN A 275 13.80 60.92 39.97
CA GLN A 275 14.35 60.47 38.69
C GLN A 275 15.46 59.42 38.88
N LEU A 276 16.37 59.63 39.84
CA LEU A 276 17.41 58.66 40.17
C LEU A 276 16.83 57.35 40.70
N GLN A 277 15.79 57.41 41.54
CA GLN A 277 15.08 56.22 42.03
C GLN A 277 14.40 55.43 40.90
N GLN A 278 13.76 56.11 39.93
CA GLN A 278 13.19 55.45 38.75
C GLN A 278 14.27 54.78 37.89
N THR A 279 15.40 55.45 37.70
CA THR A 279 16.54 54.93 36.93
C THR A 279 17.14 53.69 37.60
N ALA A 280 17.31 53.71 38.93
CA ALA A 280 17.78 52.57 39.70
C ALA A 280 16.84 51.36 39.58
N LEU A 281 15.53 51.58 39.64
CA LEU A 281 14.52 50.53 39.48
C LEU A 281 14.56 49.90 38.08
N GLN A 282 14.70 50.71 37.03
CA GLN A 282 14.83 50.21 35.66
C GLN A 282 16.09 49.36 35.47
N LEU A 283 17.24 49.84 35.96
CA LEU A 283 18.50 49.09 35.92
C LEU A 283 18.40 47.78 36.68
N GLN A 284 17.76 47.78 37.86
CA GLN A 284 17.57 46.57 38.65
C GLN A 284 16.66 45.54 37.95
N MET A 285 15.57 45.99 37.32
CA MET A 285 14.71 45.12 36.53
C MET A 285 15.45 44.52 35.32
N GLN A 286 16.28 45.31 34.64
CA GLN A 286 17.04 44.86 33.48
C GLN A 286 18.12 43.83 33.87
N ILE A 287 18.84 44.07 34.97
CA ILE A 287 19.79 43.11 35.54
C ILE A 287 19.06 41.81 35.92
N GLN A 288 17.90 41.91 36.57
CA GLN A 288 17.12 40.73 36.97
C GLN A 288 16.61 39.91 35.79
N GLN A 289 16.19 40.56 34.69
CA GLN A 289 15.80 39.87 33.46
C GLN A 289 16.98 39.14 32.80
N ILE A 290 18.15 39.79 32.74
CA ILE A 290 19.38 39.19 32.20
C ILE A 290 19.84 38.02 33.09
N GLN A 291 19.81 38.18 34.42
CA GLN A 291 20.16 37.13 35.36
C GLN A 291 19.17 35.96 35.32
N ALA A 292 17.87 36.22 35.17
CA ALA A 292 16.86 35.17 34.98
C ALA A 292 17.08 34.42 33.66
N ALA A 293 17.41 35.12 32.57
CA ALA A 293 17.76 34.51 31.28
C ALA A 293 19.07 33.69 31.38
N ASN A 294 20.10 34.22 32.04
CA ASN A 294 21.37 33.52 32.29
C ASN A 294 21.19 32.31 33.22
N ALA A 295 20.31 32.39 34.22
CA ALA A 295 19.99 31.27 35.12
C ALA A 295 19.18 30.16 34.42
N GLN A 296 18.46 30.50 33.36
CA GLN A 296 17.80 29.55 32.47
C GLN A 296 18.76 28.96 31.41
N MET A 297 19.98 29.50 31.26
CA MET A 297 20.97 28.88 30.39
C MET A 297 21.45 27.55 30.98
N PRO A 298 21.44 26.47 30.19
CA PRO A 298 21.89 25.18 30.66
C PRO A 298 23.37 25.27 31.01
N ARG A 299 23.79 24.65 32.13
CA ARG A 299 25.20 24.62 32.54
C ARG A 299 26.03 23.71 31.63
N PRO A 300 27.37 23.85 31.57
CA PRO A 300 28.23 22.92 30.83
C PRO A 300 28.05 21.45 31.25
N ALA A 301 27.74 21.20 32.53
CA ALA A 301 27.38 19.87 33.03
C ALA A 301 26.10 19.30 32.39
N ASN A 302 25.20 20.16 31.92
CA ASN A 302 23.97 19.77 31.22
C ASN A 302 24.26 19.37 29.77
N LEU A 303 25.36 19.82 29.15
CA LEU A 303 25.73 19.41 27.79
C LEU A 303 26.08 17.93 27.72
N SER A 304 26.90 17.41 28.64
CA SER A 304 27.24 15.98 28.65
C SER A 304 26.01 15.10 28.88
N LYS A 305 25.13 15.52 29.79
CA LYS A 305 23.85 14.85 30.05
C LYS A 305 22.94 14.91 28.82
N ALA A 306 22.84 16.08 28.17
CA ALA A 306 22.05 16.27 26.97
C ALA A 306 22.55 15.43 25.79
N LYS A 307 23.86 15.37 25.56
CA LYS A 307 24.46 14.49 24.55
C LYS A 307 24.07 13.03 24.80
N SER A 308 24.18 12.56 26.03
CA SER A 308 23.79 11.18 26.39
C SER A 308 22.31 10.91 26.18
N GLU A 309 21.42 11.84 26.59
CA GLU A 309 19.98 11.69 26.43
C GLU A 309 19.56 11.73 24.95
N LEU A 310 20.09 12.67 24.17
CA LEU A 310 19.84 12.78 22.73
C LEU A 310 20.35 11.54 21.99
N LYS A 311 21.56 11.08 22.32
CA LYS A 311 22.15 9.90 21.70
C LYS A 311 21.27 8.68 21.96
N PHE A 312 20.88 8.44 23.21
CA PHE A 312 20.01 7.32 23.56
C PHE A 312 18.64 7.41 22.87
N TYR A 313 18.07 8.61 22.77
CA TYR A 313 16.82 8.87 22.07
C TYR A 313 16.92 8.53 20.58
N TYR A 314 17.88 9.10 19.86
CA TYR A 314 18.02 8.88 18.42
C TYR A 314 18.54 7.48 18.06
N GLU A 315 19.30 6.82 18.94
CA GLU A 315 19.65 5.40 18.80
C GLU A 315 18.39 4.52 18.87
N SER A 316 17.47 4.86 19.78
CA SER A 316 16.19 4.16 19.92
C SER A 316 15.26 4.40 18.72
N GLU A 317 15.15 5.65 18.22
CA GLU A 317 14.42 5.96 16.98
C GLU A 317 15.01 5.23 15.77
N LEU A 318 16.34 5.27 15.60
CA LEU A 318 17.05 4.54 14.55
C LEU A 318 16.77 3.03 14.61
N HIS A 319 16.80 2.45 15.81
CA HIS A 319 16.49 1.04 16.00
C HIS A 319 15.04 0.72 15.60
N ASN A 320 14.07 1.53 16.05
CA ASN A 320 12.66 1.37 15.71
C ASN A 320 12.42 1.49 14.20
N THR A 321 13.05 2.44 13.52
CA THR A 321 12.93 2.60 12.05
C THR A 321 13.54 1.42 11.31
N LYS A 322 14.67 0.86 11.77
CA LYS A 322 15.24 -0.36 11.20
C LYS A 322 14.30 -1.55 11.33
N ILE A 323 13.63 -1.70 12.47
CA ILE A 323 12.60 -2.73 12.66
C ILE A 323 11.45 -2.52 11.67
N GLN A 324 10.95 -1.29 11.52
CA GLN A 324 9.89 -0.98 10.56
C GLN A 324 10.31 -1.28 9.12
N LEU A 325 11.56 -0.96 8.75
CA LEU A 325 12.11 -1.26 7.44
C LEU A 325 12.12 -2.76 7.20
N GLN A 326 12.64 -3.54 8.16
CA GLN A 326 12.70 -4.99 8.06
C GLN A 326 11.28 -5.62 7.98
N GLN A 327 10.32 -5.11 8.75
CA GLN A 327 8.92 -5.55 8.67
C GLN A 327 8.33 -5.27 7.29
N GLN A 328 8.59 -4.09 6.72
CA GLN A 328 8.08 -3.73 5.41
C GLN A 328 8.76 -4.53 4.29
N GLU A 329 10.07 -4.80 4.39
CA GLU A 329 10.80 -5.67 3.48
C GLU A 329 10.27 -7.12 3.49
N GLN A 330 9.96 -7.66 4.66
CA GLN A 330 9.32 -8.98 4.80
C GLN A 330 7.92 -9.00 4.19
N ALA A 331 7.14 -7.93 4.36
CA ALA A 331 5.82 -7.81 3.76
C ALA A 331 5.89 -7.73 2.22
N LEU A 332 6.86 -7.00 1.67
CA LEU A 332 7.12 -6.95 0.23
C LEU A 332 7.59 -8.29 -0.34
N GLU A 333 8.43 -9.01 0.40
CA GLU A 333 8.83 -10.37 0.06
C GLU A 333 7.62 -11.30 -0.03
N LEU A 334 6.77 -11.32 0.99
CA LEU A 334 5.53 -12.11 0.98
C LEU A 334 4.61 -11.75 -0.19
N LEU A 335 4.48 -10.47 -0.51
CA LEU A 335 3.72 -10.03 -1.68
C LEU A 335 4.31 -10.55 -2.98
N SER A 336 5.64 -10.59 -3.10
CA SER A 336 6.34 -11.14 -4.28
C SER A 336 5.97 -12.62 -4.50
N TYR A 337 5.97 -13.42 -3.44
CA TYR A 337 5.50 -14.81 -3.47
C TYR A 337 4.00 -14.90 -3.80
N THR A 338 3.18 -14.02 -3.24
CA THR A 338 1.74 -14.00 -3.48
C THR A 338 1.41 -13.73 -4.95
N TYR A 339 2.09 -12.76 -5.58
CA TYR A 339 1.93 -12.50 -7.01
C TYR A 339 2.34 -13.70 -7.86
N ALA A 340 3.48 -14.33 -7.56
CA ALA A 340 3.95 -15.51 -8.28
C ALA A 340 2.92 -16.66 -8.23
N GLU A 341 2.37 -16.95 -7.05
CA GLU A 341 1.32 -17.96 -6.88
C GLU A 341 0.02 -17.60 -7.62
N GLN A 342 -0.38 -16.32 -7.60
CA GLN A 342 -1.56 -15.86 -8.32
C GLN A 342 -1.40 -16.00 -9.84
N PHE A 343 -0.23 -15.66 -10.40
CA PHE A 343 0.06 -15.88 -11.82
C PHE A 343 -0.01 -17.36 -12.18
N LYS A 344 0.71 -18.22 -11.45
CA LYS A 344 0.71 -19.67 -11.67
C LYS A 344 -0.69 -20.27 -11.60
N SER A 345 -1.48 -19.84 -10.62
CA SER A 345 -2.86 -20.30 -10.45
C SER A 345 -3.74 -19.91 -11.63
N LEU A 346 -3.69 -18.65 -12.07
CA LEU A 346 -4.48 -18.17 -13.21
C LEU A 346 -4.04 -18.80 -14.52
N GLU A 347 -2.72 -18.97 -14.73
CA GLU A 347 -2.18 -19.65 -15.91
C GLU A 347 -2.67 -21.08 -15.99
N LYS A 348 -2.64 -21.81 -14.87
CA LYS A 348 -3.17 -23.18 -14.83
C LYS A 348 -4.67 -23.23 -15.06
N GLN A 349 -5.44 -22.29 -14.49
CA GLN A 349 -6.87 -22.21 -14.73
C GLN A 349 -7.18 -21.91 -16.19
N LEU A 350 -6.43 -21.03 -16.84
CA LEU A 350 -6.57 -20.72 -18.27
C LEU A 350 -6.28 -21.94 -19.14
N GLU A 351 -5.17 -22.66 -18.88
CA GLU A 351 -4.82 -23.89 -19.60
C GLU A 351 -5.94 -24.94 -19.51
N LEU A 352 -6.44 -25.20 -18.30
CA LEU A 352 -7.55 -26.14 -18.08
C LEU A 352 -8.83 -25.67 -18.76
N GLN A 353 -9.11 -24.37 -18.73
CA GLN A 353 -10.30 -23.80 -19.35
C GLN A 353 -10.23 -23.85 -20.88
N GLU A 354 -9.04 -23.69 -21.46
CA GLU A 354 -8.83 -23.83 -22.90
C GLU A 354 -9.10 -25.25 -23.38
N GLN A 355 -8.56 -26.25 -22.67
CA GLN A 355 -8.86 -27.66 -22.96
C GLN A 355 -10.37 -27.95 -22.83
N ALA A 356 -11.01 -27.46 -21.76
CA ALA A 356 -12.44 -27.66 -21.56
C ALA A 356 -13.29 -27.03 -22.68
N ILE A 357 -12.89 -25.89 -23.23
CA ILE A 357 -13.55 -25.26 -24.38
C ILE A 357 -13.38 -26.10 -25.64
N GLU A 358 -12.16 -26.62 -25.88
CA GLU A 358 -11.88 -27.48 -27.04
C GLU A 358 -12.75 -28.74 -26.99
N ASP A 359 -12.73 -29.45 -25.85
CA ASP A 359 -13.53 -30.67 -25.64
C ASP A 359 -15.03 -30.38 -25.78
N ALA A 360 -15.51 -29.26 -25.22
CA ALA A 360 -16.93 -28.88 -25.30
C ALA A 360 -17.35 -28.54 -26.73
N LYS A 361 -16.49 -27.89 -27.52
CA LYS A 361 -16.76 -27.58 -28.93
C LYS A 361 -16.77 -28.83 -29.78
N GLU A 362 -15.81 -29.73 -29.60
CA GLU A 362 -15.79 -31.00 -30.30
C GLU A 362 -17.05 -31.83 -29.99
N LEU A 363 -17.47 -31.84 -28.71
CA LEU A 363 -18.71 -32.50 -28.31
C LEU A 363 -19.94 -31.85 -28.95
N TYR A 364 -20.01 -30.52 -29.01
CA TYR A 364 -21.09 -29.79 -29.67
C TYR A 364 -21.19 -30.15 -31.15
N GLU A 365 -20.07 -30.11 -31.88
CA GLU A 365 -20.04 -30.43 -33.32
C GLU A 365 -20.48 -31.86 -33.60
N LYS A 366 -20.02 -32.84 -32.80
CA LYS A 366 -20.46 -34.24 -32.94
C LYS A 366 -21.95 -34.38 -32.68
N ASN A 367 -22.48 -33.73 -31.64
CA ASN A 367 -23.90 -33.81 -31.30
C ASN A 367 -24.78 -33.06 -32.30
N LEU A 368 -24.29 -31.99 -32.92
CA LEU A 368 -25.00 -31.31 -33.99
C LEU A 368 -25.27 -32.28 -35.16
N VAL A 369 -24.27 -33.07 -35.56
CA VAL A 369 -24.44 -34.12 -36.58
C VAL A 369 -25.42 -35.20 -36.12
N LEU A 370 -25.41 -35.58 -34.84
CA LEU A 370 -26.38 -36.54 -34.32
C LEU A 370 -27.80 -35.96 -34.35
N LEU A 371 -27.97 -34.67 -34.06
CA LEU A 371 -29.26 -34.00 -34.14
C LEU A 371 -29.77 -34.00 -35.58
N GLU A 372 -28.92 -33.65 -36.55
CA GLU A 372 -29.28 -33.66 -37.98
C GLU A 372 -29.71 -35.04 -38.51
N ASN A 373 -29.35 -36.11 -37.81
CA ASN A 373 -29.73 -37.48 -38.12
C ASN A 373 -30.88 -38.01 -37.23
N GLY A 374 -31.53 -37.15 -36.44
CA GLY A 374 -32.58 -37.53 -35.50
C GLY A 374 -32.15 -38.48 -34.37
N MET A 375 -30.85 -38.55 -34.06
CA MET A 375 -30.29 -39.48 -33.06
C MET A 375 -30.26 -38.91 -31.64
N ILE A 376 -30.37 -37.59 -31.48
CA ILE A 376 -30.47 -36.91 -30.18
C ILE A 376 -31.59 -35.87 -30.22
N ARG A 377 -32.03 -35.40 -29.06
CA ARG A 377 -33.07 -34.38 -28.96
C ARG A 377 -32.45 -32.98 -28.93
N PRO A 378 -33.20 -31.94 -29.37
CA PRO A 378 -32.71 -30.56 -29.35
C PRO A 378 -32.30 -30.07 -27.96
N ALA A 379 -33.01 -30.51 -26.92
CA ALA A 379 -32.69 -30.16 -25.54
C ALA A 379 -31.31 -30.68 -25.07
N ASP A 380 -30.88 -31.84 -25.59
CA ASP A 380 -29.58 -32.42 -25.26
C ASP A 380 -28.45 -31.60 -25.93
N LEU A 381 -28.66 -31.15 -27.17
CA LEU A 381 -27.73 -30.25 -27.87
C LEU A 381 -27.70 -28.85 -27.24
N GLU A 382 -28.84 -28.31 -26.82
CA GLU A 382 -28.93 -27.02 -26.12
C GLU A 382 -28.05 -27.00 -24.87
N ALA A 383 -28.09 -28.06 -24.06
CA ALA A 383 -27.27 -28.17 -22.85
C ALA A 383 -25.76 -28.11 -23.17
N ILE A 384 -25.34 -28.79 -24.24
CA ILE A 384 -23.94 -28.79 -24.68
C ILE A 384 -23.54 -27.40 -25.19
N ARG A 385 -24.39 -26.74 -25.99
CA ARG A 385 -24.16 -25.37 -26.46
C ARG A 385 -23.99 -24.41 -25.29
N LEU A 386 -24.87 -24.48 -24.29
CA LEU A 386 -24.78 -23.63 -23.10
C LEU A 386 -23.48 -23.87 -22.32
N ASN A 387 -22.98 -25.11 -22.27
CA ASN A 387 -21.69 -25.41 -21.66
C ASN A 387 -20.52 -24.76 -22.42
N VAL A 388 -20.52 -24.79 -23.77
CA VAL A 388 -19.50 -24.10 -24.59
C VAL A 388 -19.50 -22.60 -24.28
N ILE A 389 -20.67 -21.98 -24.26
CA ILE A 389 -20.82 -20.55 -24.00
C ILE A 389 -20.36 -20.19 -22.58
N ALA A 390 -20.74 -20.97 -21.57
CA ALA A 390 -20.30 -20.76 -20.21
C ALA A 390 -18.77 -20.89 -20.08
N ALA A 391 -18.18 -21.87 -20.75
CA ALA A 391 -16.75 -22.10 -20.75
C ALA A 391 -15.98 -20.96 -21.42
N GLU A 392 -16.44 -20.47 -22.58
CA GLU A 392 -15.82 -19.31 -23.26
C GLU A 392 -15.93 -18.03 -22.41
N HIS A 393 -17.08 -17.80 -21.78
CA HIS A 393 -17.27 -16.67 -20.88
C HIS A 393 -16.30 -16.72 -19.68
N GLN A 394 -16.12 -17.90 -19.08
CA GLN A 394 -15.17 -18.10 -17.98
C GLN A 394 -13.72 -17.86 -18.42
N LYS A 395 -13.32 -18.31 -19.62
CA LYS A 395 -11.99 -18.01 -20.16
C LYS A 395 -11.76 -16.50 -20.27
N PHE A 396 -12.71 -15.75 -20.82
CA PHE A 396 -12.57 -14.30 -20.95
C PHE A 396 -12.48 -13.60 -19.59
N GLN A 397 -13.20 -14.10 -18.59
CA GLN A 397 -13.10 -13.59 -17.21
C GLN A 397 -11.72 -13.85 -16.62
N LEU A 398 -11.18 -15.06 -16.78
CA LEU A 398 -9.82 -15.40 -16.34
C LEU A 398 -8.74 -14.56 -17.05
N GLN A 399 -8.89 -14.32 -18.35
CA GLN A 399 -7.98 -13.46 -19.12
C GLN A 399 -8.02 -12.03 -18.60
N LYS A 400 -9.20 -11.49 -18.33
CA LYS A 400 -9.36 -10.18 -17.69
C LYS A 400 -8.66 -10.12 -16.33
N ASP A 401 -8.90 -11.12 -15.47
CA ASP A 401 -8.32 -11.17 -14.13
C ASP A 401 -6.78 -11.25 -14.20
N TYR A 402 -6.25 -12.03 -15.14
CA TYR A 402 -4.81 -12.10 -15.41
C TYR A 402 -4.23 -10.76 -15.86
N MET A 403 -4.90 -10.06 -16.77
CA MET A 403 -4.43 -8.76 -17.26
C MET A 403 -4.49 -7.66 -16.19
N ILE A 404 -5.48 -7.71 -15.30
CA ILE A 404 -5.53 -6.84 -14.12
C ILE A 404 -4.39 -7.18 -13.15
N LEU A 405 -4.16 -8.48 -12.88
CA LEU A 405 -3.07 -8.94 -12.01
C LEU A 405 -1.72 -8.49 -12.55
N ARG A 406 -1.49 -8.64 -13.87
CA ARG A 406 -0.28 -8.16 -14.54
C ARG A 406 -0.07 -6.67 -14.29
N LYS A 407 -1.11 -5.84 -14.45
CA LYS A 407 -0.97 -4.42 -14.19
C LYS A 407 -0.72 -4.10 -12.71
N GLN A 408 -1.37 -4.83 -11.80
CA GLN A 408 -1.12 -4.69 -10.36
C GLN A 408 0.33 -5.03 -10.01
N PHE A 409 0.87 -6.08 -10.61
CA PHE A 409 2.26 -6.49 -10.44
C PHE A 409 3.24 -5.45 -11.00
N GLU A 410 2.99 -4.90 -12.19
CA GLU A 410 3.78 -3.81 -12.76
C GLU A 410 3.82 -2.59 -11.81
N LEU A 411 2.66 -2.16 -11.29
CA LEU A 411 2.57 -1.05 -10.34
C LEU A 411 3.22 -1.38 -9.00
N PHE A 412 3.13 -2.62 -8.54
CA PHE A 412 3.82 -3.09 -7.34
C PHE A 412 5.34 -2.94 -7.49
N LEU A 413 5.92 -3.31 -8.64
CA LEU A 413 7.34 -3.10 -8.89
C LEU A 413 7.74 -1.61 -8.86
N GLU A 414 6.83 -0.69 -9.19
CA GLU A 414 7.06 0.75 -9.12
C GLU A 414 6.94 1.34 -7.71
N GLY A 415 6.33 0.61 -6.76
CA GLY A 415 6.16 1.05 -5.39
C GLY A 415 4.72 1.03 -4.85
N HIS A 416 3.74 0.61 -5.66
CA HIS A 416 2.33 0.58 -5.27
C HIS A 416 2.05 -0.56 -4.29
N LEU A 417 1.35 -0.24 -3.20
CA LEU A 417 0.86 -1.23 -2.23
C LEU A 417 -0.66 -1.34 -2.35
N SER A 418 -1.14 -2.24 -3.21
CA SER A 418 -2.56 -2.52 -3.33
C SER A 418 -3.04 -3.42 -2.18
N GLY A 419 -3.76 -2.86 -1.20
CA GLY A 419 -4.51 -3.66 -0.22
C GLY A 419 -3.78 -4.07 1.06
N MET A 420 -2.75 -3.34 1.49
CA MET A 420 -2.34 -3.29 2.90
C MET A 420 -3.11 -2.23 3.68
#